data_AF-A0A0L0SCD9-F1
#
_entry.id   AF-A0A0L0SCD9-F1
#
_cell.length_a   1.000
_cell.length_b   1.000
_cell.length_c   1.000
_cell.angle_alpha   90.00
_cell.angle_beta   90.00
_cell.angle_gamma   90.00
#
_symmetry.space_group_name_H-M   'P 1'
#
loop_
_entity.id
_entity.type
_entity.pdbx_description
1 polymer ?
#
loop_
_entity_poly.entity_id
_entity_poly.type
_entity_poly.pdbx_seq_one_letter_code
_entity_poly.pdbx_strand_id
1 'polypeptide(L)'
;MATTTMSSPTLGSPNDWNSLRRSARQVEAECQSKLAKFSAMAAAYSSQAQGTAGAGSNSSSARLGSSGPAASASTEAIEREITDLLRQLANHVDRLSSNDVQAKAPPASFHLAQRHRDTLQDLTREFRRIKSNLVAAREHAELLESVRSDIKAAKTFDENYLATERMRLDSTHIMVDDLIEQAQETHSDLTAQRELLLGANRRMGGVNGVFPQLMSLMTRIRIRKRRDTIILSGVTAVCIFLLYLMHG
;
A
#
# COMPACT_ATOMS: atom_id res chain seq x y z
N MET A 1 91.78 -33.79 -11.33
CA MET A 1 90.95 -32.79 -12.03
C MET A 1 89.66 -33.48 -12.44
N ALA A 2 88.57 -33.23 -11.70
CA ALA A 2 87.28 -33.87 -11.93
C ALA A 2 86.52 -33.09 -13.01
N THR A 3 86.33 -33.72 -14.17
CA THR A 3 85.50 -33.16 -15.24
C THR A 3 84.05 -33.53 -14.96
N THR A 4 83.34 -32.66 -14.23
CA THR A 4 81.88 -32.72 -14.07
C THR A 4 81.23 -32.25 -15.38
N THR A 5 80.85 -33.20 -16.24
CA THR A 5 79.91 -32.95 -17.33
C THR A 5 78.55 -32.61 -16.75
N MET A 6 78.19 -31.32 -16.82
CA MET A 6 76.83 -30.85 -16.57
C MET A 6 75.91 -31.36 -17.68
N SER A 7 75.01 -32.26 -17.32
CA SER A 7 73.88 -32.67 -18.14
C SER A 7 72.82 -31.56 -18.15
N SER A 8 72.73 -30.86 -19.27
CA SER A 8 71.65 -29.92 -19.58
C SER A 8 70.28 -30.62 -19.54
N PRO A 9 69.20 -29.97 -19.04
CA PRO A 9 67.87 -30.55 -19.05
C PRO A 9 67.35 -30.62 -20.49
N THR A 10 67.11 -31.85 -20.97
CA THR A 10 66.52 -32.13 -22.28
C THR A 10 65.07 -31.64 -22.32
N LEU A 11 64.84 -30.48 -22.96
CA LEU A 11 63.50 -30.01 -23.33
C LEU A 11 62.98 -30.75 -24.57
N GLY A 12 61.74 -31.28 -24.48
CA GLY A 12 60.81 -31.43 -25.60
C GLY A 12 60.68 -32.84 -26.19
N SER A 13 59.82 -33.68 -25.61
CA SER A 13 59.41 -34.99 -26.14
C SER A 13 58.00 -34.93 -26.77
N PRO A 14 57.63 -35.76 -27.77
CA PRO A 14 56.24 -35.91 -28.26
C PRO A 14 55.21 -36.22 -27.16
N ASN A 15 55.68 -36.67 -25.99
CA ASN A 15 54.88 -36.80 -24.77
C ASN A 15 54.38 -35.46 -24.20
N ASP A 16 55.12 -34.37 -24.39
CA ASP A 16 54.77 -33.04 -23.86
C ASP A 16 53.58 -32.45 -24.64
N TRP A 17 53.56 -32.62 -25.96
CA TRP A 17 52.43 -32.23 -26.79
C TRP A 17 51.17 -33.07 -26.48
N ASN A 18 51.34 -34.39 -26.34
CA ASN A 18 50.23 -35.29 -26.03
C ASN A 18 49.64 -35.05 -24.64
N SER A 19 50.47 -34.74 -23.64
CA SER A 19 50.02 -34.39 -22.29
C SER A 19 49.32 -33.04 -22.26
N LEU A 20 49.84 -32.03 -22.95
CA LEU A 20 49.20 -30.72 -23.08
C LEU A 20 47.84 -30.81 -23.77
N ARG A 21 47.73 -31.64 -24.82
CA ARG A 21 46.46 -31.92 -25.51
C ARG A 21 45.43 -32.60 -24.60
N ARG A 22 45.84 -33.60 -23.81
CA ARG A 22 44.95 -34.29 -22.86
C ARG A 22 44.47 -33.33 -21.76
N SER A 23 45.39 -32.51 -21.25
CA SER A 23 45.09 -31.49 -20.24
C SER A 23 44.12 -30.44 -20.78
N ALA A 24 44.31 -29.93 -22.00
CA ALA A 24 43.39 -28.98 -22.63
C ALA A 24 41.96 -29.54 -22.78
N ARG A 25 41.83 -30.82 -23.19
CA ARG A 25 40.53 -31.50 -23.28
C ARG A 25 39.86 -31.71 -21.92
N GLN A 26 40.65 -31.98 -20.88
CA GLN A 26 40.14 -32.15 -19.53
C GLN A 26 39.59 -30.82 -18.99
N VAL A 27 40.33 -29.72 -19.14
CA VAL A 27 39.90 -28.37 -18.73
C VAL A 27 38.68 -27.91 -19.54
N GLU A 28 38.63 -28.23 -20.83
CA GLU A 28 37.46 -27.95 -21.68
C GLU A 28 36.20 -28.68 -21.19
N ALA A 29 36.29 -29.98 -20.91
CA ALA A 29 35.17 -30.77 -20.41
C ALA A 29 34.69 -30.30 -19.03
N GLU A 30 35.64 -29.92 -18.16
CA GLU A 30 35.33 -29.35 -16.85
C GLU A 30 34.63 -27.99 -16.98
N CYS A 31 35.14 -27.11 -17.85
CA CYS A 31 34.53 -25.82 -18.14
C CYS A 31 33.09 -25.98 -18.68
N GLN A 32 32.87 -26.92 -19.60
CA GLN A 32 31.52 -27.22 -20.13
C GLN A 32 30.57 -27.71 -19.03
N SER A 33 31.02 -28.60 -18.15
CA SER A 33 30.20 -29.10 -17.03
C SER A 33 29.81 -27.96 -16.07
N LYS A 34 30.75 -27.07 -15.76
CA LYS A 34 30.50 -25.90 -14.90
C LYS A 34 29.58 -24.89 -15.57
N LEU A 35 29.76 -24.65 -16.87
CA LEU A 35 28.90 -23.78 -17.66
C LEU A 35 27.46 -24.31 -17.74
N ALA A 36 27.27 -25.63 -17.86
CA ALA A 36 25.95 -26.27 -17.81
C ALA A 36 25.27 -26.12 -16.44
N LYS A 37 26.03 -26.22 -15.34
CA LYS A 37 25.51 -25.94 -13.98
C LYS A 37 25.13 -24.46 -13.85
N PHE A 38 25.97 -23.57 -14.36
CA PHE A 38 25.72 -22.12 -14.34
C PHE A 38 24.49 -21.74 -15.17
N SER A 39 24.30 -22.34 -16.34
CA SER A 39 23.12 -22.12 -17.17
C SER A 39 21.84 -22.69 -16.54
N ALA A 40 21.91 -23.86 -15.89
CA ALA A 40 20.78 -24.42 -15.16
C ALA A 40 20.36 -23.53 -13.98
N MET A 41 21.32 -22.97 -13.24
CA MET A 41 21.03 -21.99 -12.20
C MET A 41 20.42 -20.72 -12.80
N ALA A 42 20.99 -20.17 -13.88
CA ALA A 42 20.45 -19.00 -14.55
C ALA A 42 19.01 -19.22 -15.05
N ALA A 43 18.70 -20.41 -15.58
CA ALA A 43 17.35 -20.80 -15.98
C ALA A 43 16.39 -20.89 -14.79
N ALA A 44 16.86 -21.38 -13.64
CA ALA A 44 16.10 -21.39 -12.39
C ALA A 44 15.76 -19.96 -11.92
N TYR A 45 16.69 -19.01 -12.02
CA TYR A 45 16.42 -17.60 -11.71
C TYR A 45 15.43 -16.97 -12.69
N SER A 46 15.58 -17.21 -14.00
CA SER A 46 14.63 -16.67 -14.99
C SER A 46 13.22 -17.26 -14.86
N SER A 47 13.10 -18.56 -14.54
CA SER A 47 11.80 -19.19 -14.31
C SER A 47 11.13 -18.71 -13.02
N GLN A 48 11.92 -18.43 -11.98
CA GLN A 48 11.42 -17.77 -10.77
C GLN A 48 10.90 -16.36 -11.06
N ALA A 49 11.58 -15.60 -11.93
CA ALA A 49 11.15 -14.27 -12.33
C ALA A 49 9.87 -14.27 -13.21
N GLN A 50 9.66 -15.32 -14.01
CA GLN A 50 8.54 -15.39 -14.97
C GLN A 50 7.30 -16.13 -14.43
N GLY A 51 7.48 -17.05 -13.48
CA GLY A 51 6.42 -17.90 -12.92
C GLY A 51 5.40 -17.18 -12.04
N THR A 52 5.54 -15.88 -11.78
CA THR A 52 4.67 -15.12 -10.86
C THR A 52 3.53 -14.36 -11.56
N ALA A 53 3.41 -14.43 -12.88
CA ALA A 53 2.40 -13.66 -13.63
C ALA A 53 1.07 -14.41 -13.88
N GLY A 54 0.90 -15.67 -13.46
CA GLY A 54 -0.24 -16.48 -13.94
C GLY A 54 -0.75 -17.64 -13.08
N ALA A 55 -0.46 -17.70 -11.78
CA ALA A 55 -0.98 -18.78 -10.93
C ALA A 55 -1.71 -18.22 -9.70
N GLY A 56 -3.04 -18.15 -9.81
CA GLY A 56 -3.91 -18.09 -8.64
C GLY A 56 -3.79 -19.37 -7.82
N SER A 57 -4.00 -19.21 -6.51
CA SER A 57 -4.28 -20.25 -5.51
C SER A 57 -3.19 -21.27 -5.16
N ASN A 58 -2.79 -21.21 -3.89
CA ASN A 58 -2.47 -22.35 -3.03
C ASN A 58 -1.52 -23.42 -3.59
N SER A 59 -0.26 -23.09 -3.75
CA SER A 59 0.82 -24.08 -3.61
C SER A 59 1.98 -23.46 -2.86
N SER A 60 2.27 -24.06 -1.70
CA SER A 60 3.51 -23.99 -0.93
C SER A 60 4.49 -22.88 -1.36
N SER A 61 4.46 -21.79 -0.60
CA SER A 61 5.52 -20.79 -0.46
C SER A 61 6.81 -21.44 0.09
N ALA A 62 7.38 -22.40 -0.65
CA ALA A 62 8.55 -23.19 -0.31
C ALA A 62 9.64 -23.08 -1.39
N ARG A 63 9.63 -21.99 -2.17
CA ARG A 63 10.73 -21.59 -3.06
C ARG A 63 11.11 -20.12 -2.93
N LEU A 64 10.47 -19.38 -2.02
CA LEU A 64 10.67 -17.94 -1.83
C LEU A 64 11.98 -17.57 -1.10
N GLY A 65 12.92 -18.51 -0.95
CA GLY A 65 14.20 -18.31 -0.25
C GLY A 65 15.44 -18.52 -1.12
N SER A 66 15.31 -18.88 -2.41
CA SER A 66 16.46 -19.14 -3.28
C SER A 66 17.09 -17.89 -3.89
N SER A 67 16.56 -16.69 -3.64
CA SER A 67 17.20 -15.41 -3.97
C SER A 67 17.98 -14.81 -2.79
N GLY A 68 18.16 -15.58 -1.71
CA GLY A 68 18.94 -15.14 -0.55
C GLY A 68 20.44 -14.93 -0.87
N PRO A 69 21.17 -14.22 0.01
CA PRO A 69 22.61 -14.00 -0.11
C PRO A 69 23.43 -15.30 -0.28
N ALA A 70 22.91 -16.43 0.20
CA ALA A 70 23.56 -17.74 0.03
C ALA A 70 23.54 -18.27 -1.42
N ALA A 71 22.44 -18.07 -2.14
CA ALA A 71 22.33 -18.52 -3.53
C ALA A 71 23.10 -17.61 -4.49
N SER A 72 23.14 -16.30 -4.20
CA SER A 72 24.00 -15.36 -4.92
C SER A 72 25.48 -15.63 -4.65
N ALA A 73 25.90 -15.91 -3.42
CA ALA A 73 27.26 -16.32 -3.11
C ALA A 73 27.68 -17.60 -3.85
N SER A 74 26.78 -18.58 -3.96
CA SER A 74 27.02 -19.81 -4.73
C SER A 74 27.18 -19.53 -6.23
N THR A 75 26.37 -18.63 -6.81
CA THR A 75 26.53 -18.24 -8.22
C THR A 75 27.84 -17.52 -8.50
N GLU A 76 28.26 -16.61 -7.60
CA GLU A 76 29.53 -15.90 -7.74
C GLU A 76 30.73 -16.82 -7.59
N ALA A 77 30.65 -17.84 -6.73
CA ALA A 77 31.72 -18.83 -6.59
C ALA A 77 31.93 -19.62 -7.89
N ILE A 78 30.83 -20.06 -8.52
CA ILE A 78 30.87 -20.77 -9.80
C ILE A 78 31.33 -19.85 -10.94
N GLU A 79 30.97 -18.56 -10.90
CA GLU A 79 31.46 -17.57 -11.86
C GLU A 79 32.98 -17.39 -11.80
N ARG A 80 33.54 -17.28 -10.58
CA ARG A 80 34.99 -17.19 -10.36
C ARG A 80 35.70 -18.45 -10.87
N GLU A 81 35.13 -19.62 -10.60
CA GLU A 81 35.68 -20.90 -11.05
C GLU A 81 35.68 -21.05 -12.58
N ILE A 82 34.58 -20.68 -13.27
CA ILE A 82 34.53 -20.68 -14.75
C ILE A 82 35.54 -19.70 -15.34
N THR A 83 35.71 -18.53 -14.72
CA THR A 83 36.68 -17.53 -15.18
C THR A 83 38.11 -18.04 -15.08
N ASP A 84 38.45 -18.76 -14.00
CA ASP A 84 39.76 -19.37 -13.84
C ASP A 84 39.98 -20.52 -14.85
N LEU A 85 38.99 -21.39 -15.05
CA LEU A 85 39.05 -22.46 -16.05
C LEU A 85 39.22 -21.93 -17.48
N LEU A 86 38.52 -20.84 -17.84
CA LEU A 86 38.70 -20.17 -19.14
C LEU A 86 40.12 -19.59 -19.30
N ARG A 87 40.69 -19.03 -18.23
CA ARG A 87 42.07 -18.53 -18.22
C ARG A 87 43.09 -19.66 -18.35
N GLN A 88 42.86 -20.77 -17.65
CA GLN A 88 43.69 -21.97 -17.77
C GLN A 88 43.63 -22.53 -19.20
N LEU A 89 42.43 -22.65 -19.79
CA LEU A 89 42.28 -23.08 -21.18
C LEU A 89 43.00 -22.15 -22.16
N ALA A 90 42.92 -20.83 -21.97
CA ALA A 90 43.65 -19.85 -22.76
C ALA A 90 45.17 -20.09 -22.71
N ASN A 91 45.71 -20.27 -21.50
CA ASN A 91 47.13 -20.57 -21.30
C ASN A 91 47.53 -21.89 -21.97
N HIS A 92 46.68 -22.93 -21.92
CA HIS A 92 46.95 -24.20 -22.58
C HIS A 92 46.92 -24.08 -24.11
N VAL A 93 45.98 -23.30 -24.67
CA VAL A 93 45.90 -23.01 -26.11
C VAL A 93 47.10 -22.21 -26.59
N ASP A 94 47.53 -21.19 -25.84
CA ASP A 94 48.72 -20.39 -26.18
C ASP A 94 50.03 -21.20 -26.08
N ARG A 95 50.12 -22.13 -25.12
CA ARG A 95 51.25 -23.08 -25.06
C ARG A 95 51.22 -24.06 -26.23
N LEU A 96 50.04 -24.49 -26.67
CA LEU A 96 49.89 -25.41 -27.80
C LEU A 96 50.17 -24.72 -29.15
N SER A 97 49.94 -23.41 -29.24
CA SER A 97 50.28 -22.57 -30.41
C SER A 97 51.69 -21.99 -30.37
N SER A 98 52.44 -22.20 -29.28
CA SER A 98 53.81 -21.72 -29.18
C SER A 98 54.72 -22.37 -30.22
N ASN A 99 55.58 -21.56 -30.85
CA ASN A 99 56.42 -22.01 -31.97
C ASN A 99 57.34 -23.20 -31.63
N ASP A 100 57.79 -23.35 -30.39
CA ASP A 100 58.66 -24.47 -29.96
C ASP A 100 57.90 -25.80 -29.91
N VAL A 101 56.66 -25.78 -29.41
CA VAL A 101 55.78 -26.96 -29.40
C VAL A 101 55.29 -27.27 -30.80
N GLN A 102 54.97 -26.25 -31.60
CA GLN A 102 54.41 -26.41 -32.93
C GLN A 102 55.44 -26.88 -33.97
N ALA A 103 56.72 -26.48 -33.85
CA ALA A 103 57.80 -26.93 -34.73
C ALA A 103 58.13 -28.43 -34.61
N LYS A 104 57.79 -29.06 -33.47
CA LYS A 104 58.06 -30.47 -33.18
C LYS A 104 56.80 -31.35 -33.24
N ALA A 105 55.63 -30.76 -33.53
CA ALA A 105 54.35 -31.43 -33.51
C ALA A 105 53.87 -31.81 -34.92
N PRO A 106 53.01 -32.83 -35.08
CA PRO A 106 52.49 -33.23 -36.39
C PRO A 106 51.66 -32.10 -37.04
N PRO A 107 51.51 -32.05 -38.38
CA PRO A 107 50.76 -31.00 -39.09
C PRO A 107 49.29 -30.89 -38.63
N ALA A 108 48.70 -31.97 -38.11
CA ALA A 108 47.37 -31.98 -37.49
C ALA A 108 47.26 -31.13 -36.21
N SER A 109 48.38 -30.77 -35.59
CA SER A 109 48.44 -29.97 -34.35
C SER A 109 48.00 -28.53 -34.55
N PHE A 110 48.28 -27.96 -35.72
CA PHE A 110 47.86 -26.60 -36.06
C PHE A 110 46.34 -26.48 -36.12
N HIS A 111 45.69 -27.40 -36.87
CA HIS A 111 44.23 -27.45 -36.95
C HIS A 111 43.57 -27.73 -35.59
N LEU A 112 44.21 -28.54 -34.74
CA LEU A 112 43.71 -28.81 -33.40
C LEU A 112 43.83 -27.58 -32.47
N ALA A 113 44.96 -26.87 -32.51
CA ALA A 113 45.15 -25.64 -31.74
C ALA A 113 44.16 -24.56 -32.18
N GLN A 114 43.93 -24.42 -33.49
CA GLN A 114 42.91 -23.53 -34.04
C GLN A 114 41.52 -23.90 -33.53
N ARG A 115 41.15 -25.19 -33.56
CA ARG A 115 39.87 -25.66 -33.02
C ARG A 115 39.70 -25.34 -31.53
N HIS A 116 40.72 -25.54 -30.71
CA HIS A 116 40.64 -25.17 -29.29
C HIS A 116 40.52 -23.66 -29.08
N ARG A 117 41.09 -22.83 -29.97
CA ARG A 117 40.92 -21.38 -29.97
C ARG A 117 39.47 -20.99 -30.30
N ASP A 118 38.87 -21.65 -31.29
CA ASP A 118 37.45 -21.44 -31.66
C ASP A 118 36.53 -21.88 -30.50
N THR A 119 36.75 -23.06 -29.94
CA THR A 119 35.99 -23.54 -28.77
C THR A 119 36.10 -22.59 -27.58
N LEU A 120 37.30 -22.06 -27.29
CA LEU A 120 37.49 -21.09 -26.21
C LEU A 120 36.70 -19.81 -26.45
N GLN A 121 36.68 -19.30 -27.68
CA GLN A 121 35.90 -18.13 -28.05
C GLN A 121 34.39 -18.38 -27.84
N ASP A 122 33.91 -19.55 -28.25
CA ASP A 122 32.50 -19.93 -28.09
C ASP A 122 32.12 -20.07 -26.61
N LEU A 123 32.91 -20.80 -25.81
CA LEU A 123 32.68 -20.92 -24.36
C LEU A 123 32.68 -19.55 -23.66
N THR A 124 33.58 -18.64 -24.07
CA THR A 124 33.65 -17.28 -23.53
C THR A 124 32.41 -16.46 -23.91
N ARG A 125 31.93 -16.58 -25.15
CA ARG A 125 30.70 -15.91 -25.62
C ARG A 125 29.48 -16.43 -24.88
N GLU A 126 29.35 -17.75 -24.72
CA GLU A 126 28.25 -18.38 -23.99
C GLU A 126 28.24 -17.95 -22.53
N PHE A 127 29.41 -17.97 -21.87
CA PHE A 127 29.54 -17.51 -20.49
C PHE A 127 29.07 -16.06 -20.32
N ARG A 128 29.51 -15.14 -21.18
CA ARG A 128 29.07 -13.73 -21.16
C ARG A 128 27.57 -13.59 -21.38
N ARG A 129 27.00 -14.36 -22.31
CA ARG A 129 25.55 -14.37 -22.59
C ARG A 129 24.76 -14.83 -21.37
N ILE A 130 25.15 -15.95 -20.75
CA ILE A 130 24.46 -16.50 -19.57
C ILE A 130 24.58 -15.53 -18.40
N LYS A 131 25.77 -14.95 -18.18
CA LYS A 131 25.99 -13.94 -17.14
C LYS A 131 25.11 -12.71 -17.33
N SER A 132 25.05 -12.15 -18.54
CA SER A 132 24.18 -11.01 -18.85
C SER A 132 22.70 -11.33 -18.59
N ASN A 133 22.25 -12.53 -18.96
CA ASN A 133 20.89 -12.98 -18.71
C ASN A 133 20.59 -13.12 -17.21
N LEU A 134 21.53 -13.65 -16.43
CA LEU A 134 21.40 -13.77 -14.98
C LEU A 134 21.28 -12.40 -14.30
N VAL A 135 22.10 -11.43 -14.71
CA VAL A 135 22.05 -10.05 -14.19
C VAL A 135 20.70 -9.41 -14.51
N ALA A 136 20.26 -9.47 -15.77
CA ALA A 136 18.95 -8.93 -16.16
C ALA A 136 17.78 -9.60 -15.41
N ALA A 137 17.83 -10.92 -15.20
CA ALA A 137 16.81 -11.63 -14.44
C ALA A 137 16.81 -11.22 -12.95
N ARG A 138 17.97 -10.94 -12.37
CA ARG A 138 18.11 -10.47 -10.99
C ARG A 138 17.57 -9.06 -10.81
N GLU A 139 17.96 -8.13 -11.68
CA GLU A 139 17.45 -6.76 -11.68
C GLU A 139 15.93 -6.73 -11.81
N HIS A 140 15.38 -7.55 -12.72
CA HIS A 140 13.94 -7.69 -12.87
C HIS A 140 13.26 -8.23 -11.60
N ALA A 141 13.86 -9.22 -10.93
CA ALA A 141 13.32 -9.76 -9.69
C ALA A 141 13.34 -8.73 -8.54
N GLU A 142 14.42 -7.94 -8.41
CA GLU A 142 14.55 -6.88 -7.40
C GLU A 142 13.51 -5.77 -7.61
N LEU A 143 13.30 -5.34 -8.86
CA LEU A 143 12.28 -4.35 -9.20
C LEU A 143 10.86 -4.86 -8.88
N LEU A 144 10.56 -6.13 -9.21
CA LEU A 144 9.26 -6.73 -8.89
C LEU A 144 9.04 -6.90 -7.39
N GLU A 145 10.08 -7.19 -6.62
CA GLU A 145 9.99 -7.31 -5.17
C GLU A 145 9.64 -5.96 -4.54
N SER A 146 10.28 -4.87 -4.97
CA SER A 146 9.94 -3.50 -4.55
C SER A 146 8.49 -3.15 -4.88
N VAL A 147 8.08 -3.33 -6.14
CA VAL A 147 6.71 -3.01 -6.57
C VAL A 147 5.68 -3.85 -5.81
N ARG A 148 5.96 -5.13 -5.56
CA ARG A 148 5.08 -6.00 -4.78
C ARG A 148 4.97 -5.55 -3.33
N SER A 149 6.06 -5.10 -2.73
CA SER A 149 6.06 -4.52 -1.38
C SER A 149 5.18 -3.27 -1.33
N ASP A 150 5.32 -2.38 -2.30
CA ASP A 150 4.55 -1.14 -2.38
C ASP A 150 3.06 -1.40 -2.60
N ILE A 151 2.71 -2.33 -3.49
CA ILE A 151 1.31 -2.76 -3.71
C ILE A 151 0.72 -3.35 -2.43
N LYS A 152 1.48 -4.19 -1.71
CA LYS A 152 1.03 -4.77 -0.45
C LYS A 152 0.80 -3.67 0.60
N ALA A 153 1.71 -2.71 0.71
CA ALA A 153 1.59 -1.57 1.61
C ALA A 153 0.37 -0.71 1.29
N ALA A 154 0.17 -0.36 0.01
CA ALA A 154 -0.99 0.40 -0.46
C ALA A 154 -2.30 -0.35 -0.17
N LYS A 155 -2.36 -1.65 -0.46
CA LYS A 155 -3.53 -2.47 -0.14
C LYS A 155 -3.84 -2.50 1.36
N THR A 156 -2.82 -2.67 2.21
CA THR A 156 -3.03 -2.64 3.66
C THR A 156 -3.46 -1.25 4.15
N PHE A 157 -2.97 -0.18 3.52
CA PHE A 157 -3.40 1.17 3.82
C PHE A 157 -4.88 1.39 3.48
N ASP A 158 -5.32 0.98 2.29
CA ASP A 158 -6.72 1.06 1.88
C ASP A 158 -7.63 0.25 2.79
N GLU A 159 -7.24 -0.97 3.17
CA GLU A 159 -8.01 -1.80 4.11
C GLU A 159 -8.17 -1.13 5.48
N ASN A 160 -7.09 -0.53 6.01
CA ASN A 160 -7.12 0.20 7.28
C ASN A 160 -7.94 1.50 7.19
N TYR A 161 -7.84 2.22 6.07
CA TYR A 161 -8.62 3.43 5.81
C TYR A 161 -10.12 3.10 5.77
N LEU A 162 -10.51 2.08 4.99
CA LEU A 162 -11.91 1.63 4.90
C LEU A 162 -12.44 1.12 6.24
N ALA A 163 -11.63 0.42 7.04
CA ALA A 163 -12.01 0.00 8.38
C ALA A 163 -12.24 1.18 9.32
N THR A 164 -11.37 2.20 9.26
CA THR A 164 -11.50 3.42 10.05
C THR A 164 -12.72 4.24 9.63
N GLU A 165 -13.00 4.33 8.32
CA GLU A 165 -14.16 5.01 7.78
C GLU A 165 -15.47 4.33 8.23
N ARG A 166 -15.52 2.98 8.24
CA ARG A 166 -16.66 2.24 8.81
C ARG A 166 -16.89 2.56 10.28
N MET A 167 -15.83 2.55 11.09
CA MET A 167 -15.95 2.92 12.52
C MET A 167 -16.48 4.34 12.71
N ARG A 168 -16.07 5.29 11.86
CA ARG A 168 -16.59 6.67 11.87
C ARG A 168 -18.05 6.73 11.47
N LEU A 169 -18.46 5.97 10.46
CA LEU A 169 -19.87 5.89 10.03
C LEU A 169 -20.74 5.32 11.15
N ASP A 170 -20.32 4.23 11.80
CA ASP A 170 -21.05 3.62 12.92
C ASP A 170 -21.19 4.62 14.08
N SER A 171 -20.12 5.33 14.44
CA SER A 171 -20.17 6.38 15.46
C SER A 171 -21.11 7.53 15.07
N THR A 172 -21.16 7.89 13.80
CA THR A 172 -22.05 8.95 13.31
C THR A 172 -23.50 8.48 13.33
N HIS A 173 -23.77 7.21 13.02
CA HIS A 173 -25.10 6.62 13.10
C HIS A 173 -25.66 6.70 14.53
N ILE A 174 -24.86 6.31 15.52
CA ILE A 174 -25.26 6.40 16.94
C ILE A 174 -25.54 7.85 17.33
N MET A 175 -24.68 8.79 16.93
CA MET A 175 -24.90 10.22 17.20
C MET A 175 -26.17 10.76 16.53
N VAL A 176 -26.47 10.32 15.31
CA VAL A 176 -27.71 10.71 14.61
C VAL A 176 -28.93 10.15 15.34
N ASP A 177 -28.87 8.92 15.84
CA ASP A 177 -29.96 8.33 16.62
C ASP A 177 -30.22 9.14 17.92
N ASP A 178 -29.17 9.53 18.64
CA ASP A 178 -29.27 10.39 19.83
C ASP A 178 -29.89 11.76 19.49
N LEU A 179 -29.50 12.35 18.35
CA LEU A 179 -30.07 13.62 17.89
C LEU A 179 -31.54 13.49 17.49
N ILE A 180 -31.95 12.35 16.91
CA ILE A 180 -33.35 12.08 16.60
C ILE A 180 -34.15 11.95 17.89
N GLU A 181 -33.64 11.24 18.90
CA GLU A 181 -34.27 11.11 20.20
C GLU A 181 -34.42 12.48 20.89
N GLN A 182 -33.35 13.28 20.94
CA GLN A 182 -33.40 14.63 21.48
C GLN A 182 -34.38 15.52 20.70
N ALA A 183 -34.42 15.42 19.37
CA ALA A 183 -35.37 16.16 18.55
C ALA A 183 -36.82 15.77 18.86
N GLN A 184 -37.11 14.49 19.08
CA GLN A 184 -38.43 14.02 19.48
C GLN A 184 -38.83 14.55 20.86
N GLU A 185 -37.91 14.54 21.82
CA GLU A 185 -38.13 15.12 23.15
C GLU A 185 -38.47 16.61 23.02
N THR A 186 -37.66 17.39 22.29
CA THR A 186 -37.92 18.82 22.08
C THR A 186 -39.25 19.09 21.36
N HIS A 187 -39.65 18.25 20.41
CA HIS A 187 -40.93 18.37 19.73
C HIS A 187 -42.10 18.14 20.71
N SER A 188 -41.98 17.14 21.57
CA SER A 188 -42.99 16.86 22.61
C SER A 188 -43.10 18.00 23.62
N ASP A 189 -41.96 18.58 24.04
CA ASP A 189 -41.88 19.74 24.92
C ASP A 189 -42.51 20.97 24.30
N LEU A 190 -42.21 21.28 23.03
CA LEU A 190 -42.83 22.40 22.31
C LEU A 190 -44.35 22.21 22.16
N THR A 191 -44.79 20.97 21.97
CA THR A 191 -46.22 20.64 21.90
C THR A 191 -46.89 20.87 23.25
N ALA A 192 -46.28 20.41 24.35
CA ALA A 192 -46.76 20.67 25.71
C ALA A 192 -46.79 22.17 26.03
N GLN A 193 -45.76 22.93 25.66
CA GLN A 193 -45.71 24.38 25.81
C GLN A 193 -46.84 25.07 25.03
N ARG A 194 -47.14 24.60 23.81
CA ARG A 194 -48.25 25.11 23.01
C ARG A 194 -49.59 24.89 23.71
N GLU A 195 -49.82 23.72 24.29
CA GLU A 195 -51.04 23.44 25.06
C GLU A 195 -51.17 24.35 26.28
N LEU A 196 -50.06 24.59 27.00
CA LEU A 196 -50.02 25.51 28.13
C LEU A 196 -50.35 26.95 27.70
N LEU A 197 -49.78 27.43 26.60
CA LEU A 197 -50.07 28.76 26.04
C LEU A 197 -51.53 28.89 25.57
N LEU A 198 -52.08 27.86 24.92
CA LEU A 198 -53.50 27.83 24.56
C LEU A 198 -54.39 27.83 25.80
N GLY A 199 -54.03 27.09 26.85
CA GLY A 199 -54.71 27.09 28.14
C GLY A 199 -54.67 28.46 28.82
N ALA A 200 -53.51 29.11 28.83
CA ALA A 200 -53.33 30.47 29.33
C ALA A 200 -54.16 31.48 28.53
N ASN A 201 -54.18 31.38 27.20
CA ASN A 201 -54.99 32.24 26.34
C ASN A 201 -56.49 32.05 26.60
N ARG A 202 -56.96 30.81 26.81
CA ARG A 202 -58.36 30.55 27.22
C ARG A 202 -58.70 31.17 28.58
N ARG A 203 -57.79 31.07 29.56
CA ARG A 203 -57.96 31.72 30.88
C ARG A 203 -58.01 33.25 30.75
N MET A 204 -57.13 33.85 29.93
CA MET A 204 -57.14 35.28 29.63
C MET A 204 -58.46 35.70 28.97
N GLY A 205 -58.96 34.93 28.01
CA GLY A 205 -60.28 35.14 27.41
C GLY A 205 -61.42 35.06 28.43
N GLY A 206 -61.31 34.16 29.41
CA GLY A 206 -62.22 34.08 30.55
C GLY A 206 -62.20 35.33 31.43
N VAL A 207 -61.01 35.89 31.72
CA VAL A 207 -60.87 37.16 32.47
C VAL A 207 -61.49 38.33 31.71
N ASN A 208 -61.33 38.39 30.39
CA ASN A 208 -62.03 39.37 29.56
C ASN A 208 -63.56 39.22 29.62
N GLY A 209 -64.10 38.03 29.89
CA GLY A 209 -65.52 37.80 30.13
C GLY A 209 -66.03 38.28 31.50
N VAL A 210 -65.15 38.36 32.51
CA VAL A 210 -65.47 38.90 33.85
C VAL A 210 -65.48 40.44 33.84
N PHE A 211 -64.68 41.06 32.99
CA PHE A 211 -64.62 42.52 32.84
C PHE A 211 -65.98 43.20 32.55
N PRO A 212 -66.81 42.74 31.59
CA PRO A 212 -68.16 43.28 31.36
C PRO A 212 -69.14 42.93 32.49
N GLN A 213 -68.93 41.82 33.23
CA GLN A 213 -69.74 41.52 34.43
C GLN A 213 -69.46 42.51 35.55
N LEU A 214 -68.19 42.89 35.76
CA LEU A 214 -67.80 43.97 36.67
C LEU A 214 -68.42 45.30 36.23
N MET A 215 -68.44 45.58 34.93
CA MET A 215 -69.07 46.81 34.40
C MET A 215 -70.59 46.82 34.61
N SER A 216 -71.26 45.68 34.52
CA SER A 216 -72.69 45.52 34.84
C SER A 216 -72.96 45.77 36.33
N LEU A 217 -72.13 45.23 37.23
CA LEU A 217 -72.23 45.47 38.66
C LEU A 217 -71.98 46.96 39.00
N MET A 218 -70.98 47.57 38.38
CA MET A 218 -70.68 49.01 38.50
C MET A 218 -71.87 49.88 38.05
N THR A 219 -72.54 49.48 36.97
CA THR A 219 -73.70 50.21 36.42
C THR A 219 -74.91 50.11 37.35
N ARG A 220 -75.20 48.93 37.90
CA ARG A 220 -76.30 48.73 38.88
C ARG A 220 -76.11 49.57 40.14
N ILE A 221 -74.89 49.67 40.64
CA ILE A 221 -74.55 50.51 41.80
C ILE A 221 -74.80 52.00 41.47
N ARG A 222 -74.38 52.44 40.28
CA ARG A 222 -74.54 53.84 39.84
C ARG A 222 -76.01 54.24 39.64
N ILE A 223 -76.86 53.32 39.16
CA ILE A 223 -78.30 53.56 38.99
C ILE A 223 -79.00 53.79 40.33
N ARG A 224 -78.66 53.02 41.37
CA ARG A 224 -79.25 53.19 42.71
C ARG A 224 -78.91 54.57 43.28
N LYS A 225 -77.63 54.97 43.22
CA LYS A 225 -77.17 56.29 43.68
C LYS A 225 -77.80 57.46 42.90
N ARG A 226 -78.01 57.29 41.58
CA ARG A 226 -78.64 58.31 40.74
C ARG A 226 -80.13 58.52 41.08
N ARG A 227 -80.86 57.46 41.41
CA ARG A 227 -82.27 57.56 41.83
C ARG A 227 -82.41 58.38 43.11
N ASP A 228 -81.56 58.14 44.10
CA ASP A 228 -81.59 58.87 45.37
C ASP A 228 -81.30 60.37 45.18
N THR A 229 -80.31 60.72 44.34
CA THR A 229 -80.01 62.13 44.03
C THR A 229 -81.15 62.83 43.28
N ILE A 230 -81.79 62.16 42.30
CA ILE A 230 -82.91 62.74 41.55
C ILE A 230 -84.08 63.05 42.47
N ILE A 231 -84.43 62.12 43.37
CA ILE A 231 -85.51 62.30 44.34
C ILE A 231 -85.20 63.49 45.27
N LEU A 232 -83.98 63.56 45.81
CA LEU A 232 -83.56 64.65 46.69
C LEU A 232 -83.59 66.02 45.99
N SER A 233 -83.07 66.11 44.77
CA SER A 233 -83.10 67.35 43.97
C SER A 233 -84.53 67.77 43.60
N GLY A 234 -85.42 66.81 43.36
CA GLY A 234 -86.83 67.09 43.05
C GLY A 234 -87.56 67.69 44.26
N VAL A 235 -87.40 67.09 45.44
CA VAL A 235 -88.02 67.60 46.68
C VAL A 235 -87.53 69.01 47.00
N THR A 236 -86.22 69.25 46.90
CA THR A 236 -85.63 70.57 47.17
C THR A 236 -86.09 71.63 46.17
N ALA A 237 -86.14 71.32 44.87
CA ALA A 237 -86.65 72.25 43.85
C ALA A 237 -88.13 72.59 44.05
N VAL A 238 -88.97 71.60 44.41
CA VAL A 238 -90.40 71.82 44.70
C VAL A 238 -90.57 72.71 45.94
N CYS A 239 -89.80 72.47 47.02
CA CYS A 239 -89.81 73.34 48.20
C CYS A 239 -89.43 74.78 47.86
N ILE A 240 -88.37 75.00 47.08
CA ILE A 240 -87.93 76.34 46.69
C ILE A 240 -89.00 77.02 45.81
N PHE A 241 -89.62 76.29 44.88
CA PHE A 241 -90.68 76.82 44.01
C PHE A 241 -91.92 77.25 44.81
N LEU A 242 -92.36 76.45 45.77
CA LEU A 242 -93.48 76.80 46.65
C LEU A 242 -93.17 78.04 47.49
N LEU A 243 -91.95 78.16 48.02
CA LEU A 243 -91.55 79.36 48.77
C LEU A 243 -91.54 80.61 47.88
N TYR A 244 -91.07 80.50 46.64
CA TYR A 244 -91.08 81.61 45.70
C TYR A 244 -92.50 82.04 45.34
N LEU A 245 -93.40 81.09 45.06
CA LEU A 245 -94.79 81.35 44.72
C LEU A 245 -95.60 81.91 45.90
N MET A 246 -95.22 81.59 47.13
CA MET A 246 -95.89 82.12 48.32
C MET A 246 -95.40 83.53 48.71
N HIS A 247 -94.19 83.92 48.29
CA HIS A 247 -93.57 85.20 48.66
C HIS A 247 -93.66 86.28 47.57
N GLY A 248 -93.85 85.89 46.30
CA GLY A 248 -94.14 86.80 45.19
C GLY A 248 -95.64 86.97 44.96
#